data_AF-A0A422HK02-F1
#
_entry.id   AF-A0A422HK02-F1
#
_cell.length_a   1.000
_cell.length_b   1.000
_cell.length_c   1.000
_cell.angle_alpha   90.00
_cell.angle_beta   90.00
_cell.angle_gamma   90.00
#
_symmetry.space_group_name_H-M   'P 1'
#
loop_
_entity.id
_entity.type
_entity.pdbx_description
1 polymer ?
#
loop_
_entity_poly.entity_id
_entity_poly.type
_entity_poly.pdbx_seq_one_letter_code
_entity_poly.pdbx_strand_id
1 'polypeptide(L)'
;MIRFRTLSGIITLLILLLPVTASADTWYHITLKAFLDPRDNSAVEWAWVTLKELPKRAAYPDQAALIEQYGGELRGNVLALTRASAWRSPHTKTVDNPCNGRPSVIRISWEESHAERVYAMGGLDAPDNPDAISFGFTTRPVFMDDGRWIDPAGTPYVVAGPPVVEGEPSEEMRGGWLLRAVNYHDPLKHYQHCGRQWVEQYLSAFNHFHFNDVFERGDNLIFTQRGFGPRDENNIVCEILRSSSPLHPNWERQTFSGL
;
A
#
# COMPACT_ATOMS: atom_id res chain seq x y z
N MET A 1 -14.91 -44.72 48.63
CA MET A 1 -15.26 -44.25 47.27
C MET A 1 -15.72 -42.79 47.33
N ILE A 2 -14.77 -41.86 47.47
CA ILE A 2 -14.97 -40.40 47.44
C ILE A 2 -14.06 -39.89 46.30
N ARG A 3 -14.06 -40.52 45.12
CA ARG A 3 -14.93 -40.31 43.95
C ARG A 3 -14.94 -38.86 43.44
N PHE A 4 -13.87 -38.52 42.73
CA PHE A 4 -13.82 -37.90 41.39
C PHE A 4 -14.53 -36.55 41.13
N ARG A 5 -15.53 -36.15 41.92
CA ARG A 5 -16.35 -34.95 41.71
C ARG A 5 -15.66 -33.68 42.21
N THR A 6 -14.92 -33.75 43.31
CA THR A 6 -14.12 -32.64 43.85
C THR A 6 -12.91 -32.33 42.98
N LEU A 7 -12.26 -33.36 42.41
CA LEU A 7 -11.13 -33.16 41.50
C LEU A 7 -11.56 -32.50 40.18
N SER A 8 -12.73 -32.89 39.65
CA SER A 8 -13.27 -32.32 38.41
C SER A 8 -13.62 -30.84 38.57
N GLY A 9 -14.18 -30.43 39.73
CA GLY A 9 -14.50 -29.02 40.00
C GLY A 9 -13.27 -28.12 40.10
N ILE A 10 -12.18 -28.62 40.68
CA ILE A 10 -10.90 -27.89 40.80
C ILE A 10 -10.22 -27.75 39.43
N ILE A 11 -10.28 -28.79 38.58
CA ILE A 11 -9.72 -28.75 37.23
C ILE A 11 -10.49 -27.75 36.34
N THR A 12 -11.83 -27.73 36.41
CA THR A 12 -12.63 -26.75 35.65
C THR A 12 -12.37 -25.31 36.12
N LEU A 13 -12.19 -25.09 37.42
CA LEU A 13 -11.84 -23.78 37.98
C LEU A 13 -10.43 -23.35 37.58
N LEU A 14 -9.45 -24.28 37.54
CA LEU A 14 -8.09 -24.01 37.07
C LEU A 14 -8.02 -23.70 35.56
N ILE A 15 -8.86 -24.34 34.74
CA ILE A 15 -8.96 -24.06 33.30
C ILE A 15 -9.59 -22.68 33.05
N LEU A 16 -10.55 -22.25 33.89
CA LEU A 16 -11.13 -20.91 33.85
C LEU A 16 -10.21 -19.80 34.40
N LEU A 17 -9.18 -20.18 35.17
CA LEU A 17 -8.15 -19.29 35.71
C LEU A 17 -6.91 -19.21 34.82
N LEU A 18 -6.85 -19.97 33.71
CA LEU A 18 -5.87 -19.70 32.67
C LEU A 18 -6.22 -18.33 32.08
N PRO A 19 -5.34 -17.33 32.18
CA PRO A 19 -5.55 -16.11 31.44
C PRO A 19 -5.43 -16.51 29.96
N VAL A 20 -6.57 -16.70 29.30
CA VAL A 20 -6.63 -16.50 27.86
C VAL A 20 -6.38 -15.02 27.68
N THR A 21 -5.11 -14.62 27.70
CA THR A 21 -4.69 -13.36 27.11
C THR A 21 -4.94 -13.53 25.62
N ALA A 22 -6.19 -13.37 25.20
CA ALA A 22 -6.46 -12.98 23.84
C ALA A 22 -5.79 -11.61 23.70
N SER A 23 -4.52 -11.62 23.29
CA SER A 23 -3.86 -10.41 22.82
C SER A 23 -4.77 -9.87 21.74
N ALA A 24 -5.31 -8.67 21.94
CA ALA A 24 -6.10 -8.03 20.92
C ALA A 24 -5.25 -7.91 19.66
N ASP A 25 -5.82 -8.25 18.51
CA ASP A 25 -5.16 -8.05 17.22
C ASP A 25 -4.78 -6.57 17.07
N THR A 26 -3.56 -6.30 16.61
CA THR A 26 -3.09 -4.94 16.32
C THR A 26 -3.09 -4.71 14.82
N TRP A 27 -3.60 -3.56 14.43
CA TRP A 27 -3.84 -3.16 13.05
C TRP A 27 -3.14 -1.85 12.76
N TYR A 28 -2.59 -1.73 11.55
CA TYR A 28 -1.91 -0.55 11.05
C TYR A 28 -2.68 -0.02 9.85
N HIS A 29 -3.17 1.21 9.96
CA HIS A 29 -3.91 1.89 8.91
C HIS A 29 -3.04 3.00 8.33
N ILE A 30 -2.69 2.88 7.06
CA ILE A 30 -1.86 3.83 6.34
C ILE A 30 -2.75 4.62 5.37
N THR A 31 -2.79 5.94 5.54
CA THR A 31 -3.37 6.89 4.59
C THR A 31 -2.25 7.71 3.96
N LEU A 32 -2.21 7.75 2.63
CA LEU A 32 -1.24 8.54 1.87
C LEU A 32 -1.94 9.48 0.91
N LYS A 33 -1.42 10.72 0.82
CA LYS A 33 -1.79 11.70 -0.20
C LYS A 33 -0.53 12.16 -0.93
N ALA A 34 -0.43 11.88 -2.22
CA ALA A 34 0.60 12.45 -3.08
C ALA A 34 0.06 13.66 -3.85
N PHE A 35 0.82 14.74 -3.89
CA PHE A 35 0.58 15.87 -4.78
C PHE A 35 1.38 15.66 -6.08
N LEU A 36 0.67 15.54 -7.20
CA LEU A 36 1.22 15.11 -8.51
C LEU A 36 1.71 16.27 -9.38
N ASP A 37 1.31 17.49 -9.03
CA ASP A 37 1.71 18.70 -9.71
C ASP A 37 1.97 19.81 -8.68
N PRO A 38 3.22 20.32 -8.56
CA PRO A 38 3.54 21.41 -7.64
C PRO A 38 2.76 22.71 -7.92
N ARG A 39 2.16 22.84 -9.11
CA ARG A 39 1.39 24.02 -9.52
C ARG A 39 -0.12 23.82 -9.36
N ASP A 40 -0.57 22.61 -9.06
CA ASP A 40 -1.98 22.27 -8.97
C ASP A 40 -2.23 21.29 -7.81
N ASN A 41 -2.69 21.83 -6.68
CA ASN A 41 -3.01 21.07 -5.49
C ASN A 41 -4.26 20.17 -5.63
N SER A 42 -5.00 20.29 -6.75
CA SER A 42 -6.11 19.38 -7.06
C SER A 42 -5.63 18.09 -7.75
N ALA A 43 -4.43 18.10 -8.35
CA ALA A 43 -3.82 16.93 -8.96
C ALA A 43 -3.20 16.04 -7.87
N VAL A 44 -3.97 15.05 -7.40
CA VAL A 44 -3.60 14.24 -6.23
C VAL A 44 -3.84 12.75 -6.45
N GLU A 45 -3.08 11.97 -5.69
CA GLU A 45 -3.26 10.52 -5.57
C GLU A 45 -3.45 10.17 -4.10
N TRP A 46 -4.41 9.29 -3.80
CA TRP A 46 -4.68 8.76 -2.48
C TRP A 46 -4.43 7.26 -2.44
N ALA A 47 -3.83 6.78 -1.36
CA ALA A 47 -3.75 5.35 -1.07
C ALA A 47 -4.09 5.05 0.38
N TRP A 48 -4.69 3.89 0.56
CA TRP A 48 -5.26 3.38 1.80
C TRP A 48 -4.77 1.96 1.97
N VAL A 49 -4.16 1.64 3.10
CA VAL A 49 -3.70 0.28 3.37
C VAL A 49 -4.03 -0.09 4.81
N THR A 50 -4.60 -1.28 4.98
CA THR A 50 -4.76 -1.91 6.29
C THR A 50 -3.90 -3.14 6.36
N LEU A 51 -3.04 -3.18 7.37
CA LEU A 51 -2.17 -4.30 7.66
C LEU A 51 -2.46 -4.84 9.06
N LYS A 52 -2.45 -6.16 9.20
CA LYS A 52 -2.55 -6.86 10.49
C LYS A 52 -1.15 -7.21 10.99
N GLU A 53 -0.86 -6.90 12.24
CA GLU A 53 0.36 -7.36 12.89
C GLU A 53 0.28 -8.85 13.18
N LEU A 54 1.24 -9.62 12.66
CA LEU A 54 1.36 -11.05 12.91
C LEU A 54 2.80 -11.43 13.26
N PRO A 55 3.02 -12.39 14.18
CA PRO A 55 4.35 -12.91 14.46
C PRO A 55 5.02 -13.44 13.19
N LYS A 56 6.32 -13.16 13.00
CA LYS A 56 7.09 -13.70 11.85
C LYS A 56 7.00 -15.21 11.74
N ARG A 57 6.91 -15.93 12.87
CA ARG A 57 6.66 -17.37 12.90
C ARG A 57 5.42 -17.80 12.10
N ALA A 58 4.36 -17.00 12.11
CA ALA A 58 3.14 -17.28 11.36
C ALA A 58 3.37 -17.18 9.84
N ALA A 59 4.19 -16.22 9.40
CA ALA A 59 4.52 -16.01 8.00
C ALA A 59 5.59 -16.96 7.46
N TYR A 60 6.49 -17.41 8.34
CA TYR A 60 7.70 -18.17 8.02
C TYR A 60 7.89 -19.37 8.98
N PRO A 61 6.94 -20.33 9.00
CA PRO A 61 6.93 -21.41 9.98
C PRO A 61 8.14 -22.35 9.83
N ASP A 62 8.56 -22.65 8.60
CA ASP A 62 9.69 -23.52 8.32
C ASP A 62 11.02 -22.88 8.75
N GLN A 63 11.20 -21.58 8.48
CA GLN A 63 12.37 -20.84 8.94
C GLN A 63 12.41 -20.76 10.47
N ALA A 64 11.26 -20.54 11.12
CA ALA A 64 11.17 -20.54 12.58
C ALA A 64 11.56 -21.91 13.17
N ALA A 65 11.04 -23.00 12.61
CA ALA A 65 11.39 -24.35 13.04
C ALA A 65 12.88 -24.65 12.88
N LEU A 66 13.49 -24.22 11.77
CA LEU A 66 14.93 -24.37 11.55
C LEU A 66 15.75 -23.59 12.57
N ILE A 67 15.42 -22.33 12.82
CA ILE A 67 16.13 -21.47 13.79
C ILE A 67 16.03 -22.05 15.21
N GLU A 68 14.86 -22.57 15.59
CA GLU A 68 14.64 -23.23 16.89
C GLU A 68 15.50 -24.48 17.08
N GLN A 69 15.72 -25.27 16.02
CA GLN A 69 16.61 -26.43 16.07
C GLN A 69 18.06 -26.06 16.41
N TYR A 70 18.49 -24.84 16.06
CA TYR A 70 19.81 -24.30 16.40
C TYR A 70 19.82 -23.46 17.69
N GLY A 71 18.74 -23.48 18.47
CA GLY A 71 18.63 -22.78 19.75
C GLY A 71 18.34 -21.28 19.64
N GLY A 72 17.92 -20.80 18.47
CA GLY A 72 17.50 -19.41 18.24
C GLY A 72 15.97 -19.23 18.30
N GLU A 73 15.53 -18.00 18.00
CA GLU A 73 14.12 -17.64 17.85
C GLU A 73 13.93 -16.68 16.66
N LEU A 74 12.91 -16.90 15.83
CA LEU A 74 12.52 -15.96 14.78
C LEU A 74 11.71 -14.79 15.37
N ARG A 75 12.42 -13.75 15.83
CA ARG A 75 11.85 -12.58 16.51
C ARG A 75 11.27 -11.55 15.53
N GLY A 76 10.24 -10.82 16.01
CA GLY A 76 9.62 -9.69 15.32
C GLY A 76 8.30 -10.05 14.64
N ASN A 77 7.66 -9.04 14.05
CA ASN A 77 6.35 -9.16 13.44
C ASN A 77 6.39 -8.74 11.97
N VAL A 78 5.57 -9.39 11.15
CA VAL A 78 5.23 -8.92 9.81
C VAL A 78 3.94 -8.12 9.87
N LEU A 79 3.77 -7.20 8.93
CA LEU A 79 2.50 -6.52 8.71
C LEU A 79 1.84 -7.16 7.49
N ALA A 80 0.87 -8.03 7.74
CA ALA A 80 0.16 -8.80 6.73
C ALA A 80 -0.93 -7.95 6.07
N LEU A 81 -1.01 -7.98 4.74
CA LEU A 81 -1.98 -7.20 3.99
C LEU A 81 -3.40 -7.74 4.18
N THR A 82 -4.31 -6.88 4.60
CA THR A 82 -5.75 -7.18 4.69
C THR A 82 -6.51 -6.58 3.54
N ARG A 83 -6.32 -5.29 3.33
CA ARG A 83 -7.00 -4.54 2.27
C ARG A 83 -6.19 -3.32 1.90
N ALA A 84 -6.19 -2.99 0.62
CA ALA A 84 -5.67 -1.74 0.15
C ALA A 84 -6.50 -1.22 -1.03
N SER A 85 -6.47 0.09 -1.22
CA SER A 85 -7.11 0.77 -2.34
C SER A 85 -6.32 2.04 -2.66
N ALA A 86 -6.40 2.49 -3.91
CA ALA A 86 -5.90 3.79 -4.30
C ALA A 86 -6.90 4.49 -5.23
N TRP A 87 -6.78 5.80 -5.30
CA TRP A 87 -7.57 6.66 -6.19
C TRP A 87 -6.68 7.79 -6.68
N ARG A 88 -6.87 8.21 -7.92
CA ARG A 88 -6.21 9.40 -8.46
C ARG A 88 -7.26 10.36 -9.01
N SER A 89 -7.00 11.65 -8.85
CA SER A 89 -7.79 12.69 -9.50
C SER A 89 -7.55 12.69 -11.02
N PRO A 90 -8.50 13.19 -11.82
CA PRO A 90 -8.20 13.54 -13.21
C PRO A 90 -7.20 14.71 -13.21
N HIS A 91 -6.37 14.78 -14.23
CA HIS A 91 -5.48 15.93 -14.41
C HIS A 91 -5.17 16.20 -15.88
N THR A 92 -4.87 17.46 -16.18
CA THR A 92 -4.27 17.86 -17.45
C THR A 92 -3.20 18.90 -17.20
N LYS A 93 -2.02 18.70 -17.77
CA LYS A 93 -0.95 19.70 -17.76
C LYS A 93 -0.26 19.84 -19.11
N THR A 94 0.40 20.98 -19.29
CA THR A 94 1.24 21.25 -20.45
C THR A 94 2.69 21.41 -20.01
N VAL A 95 3.60 20.88 -20.82
CA VAL A 95 5.04 21.06 -20.63
C VAL A 95 5.62 21.64 -21.92
N ASP A 96 6.45 22.67 -21.80
CA ASP A 96 7.12 23.27 -22.95
C ASP A 96 8.03 22.22 -23.60
N ASN A 97 7.79 21.94 -24.89
CA ASN A 97 8.58 21.01 -25.67
C ASN A 97 8.52 21.42 -27.15
N PRO A 98 9.59 22.01 -27.71
CA PRO A 98 9.62 22.45 -29.09
C PRO A 98 9.25 21.34 -30.08
N CYS A 99 8.56 21.68 -31.16
CA CYS A 99 8.39 20.78 -32.29
C CYS A 99 9.03 21.37 -33.55
N ASN A 100 9.93 20.61 -34.18
CA ASN A 100 10.63 21.00 -35.41
C ASN A 100 11.24 22.41 -35.32
N GLY A 101 11.84 22.74 -34.17
CA GLY A 101 12.48 24.03 -33.91
C GLY A 101 11.52 25.20 -33.60
N ARG A 102 10.21 24.96 -33.51
CA ARG A 102 9.21 25.97 -33.14
C ARG A 102 8.74 25.78 -31.69
N PRO A 103 8.44 26.87 -30.95
CA PRO A 103 7.81 26.77 -29.64
C PRO A 103 6.52 25.94 -29.73
N SER A 104 6.40 24.95 -28.84
CA SER A 104 5.25 24.06 -28.76
C SER A 104 5.18 23.48 -27.34
N VAL A 105 4.07 22.81 -27.03
CA VAL A 105 3.84 22.16 -25.74
C VAL A 105 3.44 20.72 -25.97
N ILE A 106 3.87 19.83 -25.07
CA ILE A 106 3.26 18.51 -24.92
C ILE A 106 2.12 18.64 -23.91
N ARG A 107 0.92 18.19 -24.29
CA ARG A 107 -0.22 18.03 -23.38
C ARG A 107 -0.18 16.63 -22.81
N ILE A 108 -0.32 16.54 -21.50
CA ILE A 108 -0.32 15.29 -20.74
C ILE A 108 -1.62 15.27 -19.92
N SER A 109 -2.40 14.19 -20.03
CA SER A 109 -3.64 14.05 -19.26
C SER A 109 -3.87 12.61 -18.82
N TRP A 110 -4.68 12.46 -17.78
CA TRP A 110 -5.20 11.17 -17.34
C TRP A 110 -6.55 11.38 -16.68
N GLU A 111 -7.40 10.37 -16.77
CA GLU A 111 -8.71 10.38 -16.14
C GLU A 111 -8.64 9.97 -14.68
N GLU A 112 -9.68 10.33 -13.95
CA GLU A 112 -9.94 9.83 -12.62
C GLU A 112 -9.98 8.30 -12.63
N SER A 113 -9.36 7.66 -11.65
CA SER A 113 -9.41 6.21 -11.58
C SER A 113 -9.22 5.67 -10.17
N HIS A 114 -9.84 4.52 -9.92
CA HIS A 114 -9.66 3.73 -8.69
C HIS A 114 -8.76 2.52 -8.96
N ALA A 115 -8.10 2.04 -7.92
CA ALA A 115 -7.29 0.83 -7.93
C ALA A 115 -7.66 -0.03 -6.71
N GLU A 116 -8.21 -1.22 -6.96
CA GLU A 116 -8.39 -2.24 -5.91
C GLU A 116 -7.20 -3.21 -5.84
N ARG A 117 -6.37 -3.24 -6.88
CA ARG A 117 -5.14 -4.05 -6.95
C ARG A 117 -3.95 -3.21 -6.48
N VAL A 118 -3.91 -3.04 -5.17
CA VAL A 118 -2.85 -2.34 -4.45
C VAL A 118 -2.12 -3.34 -3.56
N TYR A 119 -0.80 -3.43 -3.76
CA TYR A 119 0.06 -4.38 -3.07
C TYR A 119 1.06 -3.61 -2.21
N ALA A 120 1.03 -3.89 -0.92
CA ALA A 120 1.91 -3.29 0.05
C ALA A 120 2.36 -4.34 1.07
N MET A 121 3.53 -4.09 1.65
CA MET A 121 4.10 -4.90 2.70
C MET A 121 4.66 -4.00 3.79
N GLY A 122 4.76 -4.54 5.00
CA GLY A 122 5.47 -3.88 6.08
C GLY A 122 6.02 -4.88 7.09
N GLY A 123 6.82 -4.37 8.01
CA GLY A 123 7.44 -5.17 9.05
C GLY A 123 7.80 -4.31 10.26
N LEU A 124 7.75 -4.96 11.42
CA LEU A 124 8.29 -4.45 12.69
C LEU A 124 9.58 -5.23 12.95
N ASP A 125 10.57 -4.94 12.08
CA ASP A 125 11.77 -5.77 11.96
C ASP A 125 12.88 -5.41 12.95
N ALA A 126 12.78 -4.25 13.61
CA ALA A 126 13.75 -3.84 14.63
C ALA A 126 13.50 -4.65 15.92
N PRO A 127 14.34 -5.67 16.24
CA PRO A 127 14.07 -6.59 17.34
C PRO A 127 14.10 -5.88 18.71
N ASP A 128 14.76 -4.73 18.76
CA ASP A 128 14.97 -3.92 19.95
C ASP A 128 14.08 -2.67 19.98
N ASN A 129 13.25 -2.46 18.95
CA ASN A 129 12.34 -1.32 18.89
C ASN A 129 10.98 -1.71 18.26
N PRO A 130 9.98 -2.11 19.07
CA PRO A 130 8.65 -2.48 18.58
C PRO A 130 7.87 -1.29 17.99
N ASP A 131 8.32 -0.06 18.26
CA ASP A 131 7.74 1.15 17.70
C ASP A 131 8.34 1.52 16.33
N ALA A 132 9.37 0.81 15.84
CA ALA A 132 9.91 1.03 14.51
C ALA A 132 9.09 0.29 13.45
N ILE A 133 8.57 1.04 12.48
CA ILE A 133 7.81 0.51 11.36
C ILE A 133 8.54 0.70 10.05
N SER A 134 8.55 -0.35 9.24
CA SER A 134 8.87 -0.29 7.82
C SER A 134 7.64 -0.63 6.98
N PHE A 135 7.41 0.13 5.93
CA PHE A 135 6.28 -0.04 5.02
C PHE A 135 6.68 0.33 3.59
N GLY A 136 6.09 -0.32 2.60
CA GLY A 136 6.17 0.15 1.23
C GLY A 136 5.28 -0.60 0.26
N PHE A 137 5.06 0.02 -0.88
CA PHE A 137 4.37 -0.62 -2.01
C PHE A 137 5.33 -1.54 -2.74
N THR A 138 4.84 -2.70 -3.20
CA THR A 138 5.71 -3.73 -3.76
C THR A 138 4.98 -4.60 -4.78
N THR A 139 5.74 -5.20 -5.69
CA THR A 139 5.29 -6.31 -6.54
C THR A 139 5.92 -7.64 -6.14
N ARG A 140 6.71 -7.66 -5.06
CA ARG A 140 7.25 -8.89 -4.45
C ARG A 140 6.13 -9.67 -3.74
N PRO A 141 6.37 -10.93 -3.35
CA PRO A 141 5.40 -11.69 -2.58
C PRO A 141 4.90 -10.92 -1.35
N VAL A 142 3.59 -10.94 -1.15
CA VAL A 142 2.90 -10.26 -0.03
C VAL A 142 2.23 -11.31 0.84
N PHE A 143 2.44 -11.20 2.16
CA PHE A 143 1.76 -12.03 3.13
C PHE A 143 0.41 -11.42 3.46
N MET A 144 -0.65 -12.22 3.35
CA MET A 144 -2.03 -11.80 3.61
C MET A 144 -2.42 -12.15 5.04
N ASP A 145 -3.38 -11.43 5.60
CA ASP A 145 -3.89 -11.66 6.97
C ASP A 145 -4.59 -13.01 7.17
N ASP A 146 -5.02 -13.65 6.07
CA ASP A 146 -5.54 -15.02 6.04
C ASP A 146 -4.45 -16.10 6.12
N GLY A 147 -3.18 -15.71 6.21
CA GLY A 147 -2.03 -16.61 6.35
C GLY A 147 -1.43 -17.10 5.03
N ARG A 148 -1.90 -16.60 3.88
CA ARG A 148 -1.35 -16.99 2.56
C ARG A 148 -0.34 -15.98 2.04
N TRP A 149 0.62 -16.48 1.27
CA TRP A 149 1.47 -15.66 0.42
C TRP A 149 0.85 -15.53 -0.97
N ILE A 150 0.75 -14.30 -1.47
CA ILE A 150 0.43 -14.04 -2.88
C ILE A 150 1.68 -13.53 -3.60
N ASP A 151 1.84 -13.92 -4.87
CA ASP A 151 2.85 -13.35 -5.75
C ASP A 151 2.17 -12.43 -6.78
N PRO A 152 2.22 -11.09 -6.59
CA PRO A 152 1.63 -10.16 -7.54
C PRO A 152 2.22 -10.34 -8.95
N ALA A 153 3.54 -10.54 -9.06
CA ALA A 153 4.23 -10.66 -10.34
C ALA A 153 3.86 -11.96 -11.10
N GLY A 154 3.43 -12.99 -10.38
CA GLY A 154 2.92 -14.24 -10.95
C GLY A 154 1.50 -14.14 -11.52
N THR A 155 0.81 -13.00 -11.34
CA THR A 155 -0.58 -12.83 -11.78
C THR A 155 -0.66 -12.14 -13.16
N PRO A 156 -1.47 -12.65 -14.11
CA PRO A 156 -1.68 -11.96 -15.38
C PRO A 156 -2.24 -10.54 -15.19
N TYR A 157 -1.60 -9.57 -15.83
CA TYR A 157 -2.05 -8.18 -15.88
C TYR A 157 -2.51 -7.85 -17.30
N VAL A 158 -3.82 -7.65 -17.45
CA VAL A 158 -4.46 -7.31 -18.74
C VAL A 158 -4.85 -5.84 -18.68
N VAL A 159 -4.51 -5.10 -19.73
CA VAL A 159 -4.86 -3.69 -19.89
C VAL A 159 -5.71 -3.53 -21.14
N ALA A 160 -6.85 -2.85 -20.98
CA ALA A 160 -7.59 -2.35 -22.13
C ALA A 160 -6.89 -1.08 -22.64
N GLY A 161 -6.49 -1.09 -23.91
CA GLY A 161 -6.02 0.11 -24.60
C GLY A 161 -7.16 1.09 -24.88
N PRO A 162 -6.84 2.29 -25.37
CA PRO A 162 -7.84 3.28 -25.76
C PRO A 162 -8.76 2.70 -26.86
N PRO A 163 -10.08 2.94 -26.80
CA PRO A 163 -11.01 2.47 -27.81
C PRO A 163 -10.71 3.12 -29.16
N VAL A 164 -10.80 2.35 -30.24
CA VAL A 164 -10.68 2.88 -31.61
C VAL A 164 -12.05 3.37 -32.06
N VAL A 165 -12.19 4.69 -32.22
CA VAL A 165 -13.42 5.34 -32.71
C VAL A 165 -13.24 5.72 -34.18
N GLU A 166 -14.21 5.34 -35.01
CA GLU A 166 -14.17 5.66 -36.45
C GLU A 166 -14.18 7.18 -36.66
N GLY A 167 -13.22 7.68 -37.43
CA GLY A 167 -13.06 9.11 -37.72
C GLY A 167 -12.17 9.88 -36.72
N GLU A 168 -11.76 9.26 -35.63
CA GLU A 168 -10.81 9.85 -34.67
C GLU A 168 -9.38 9.35 -34.90
N PRO A 169 -8.34 10.19 -34.65
CA PRO A 169 -6.97 9.73 -34.70
C PRO A 169 -6.74 8.63 -33.67
N SER A 170 -6.21 7.49 -34.09
CA SER A 170 -5.88 6.39 -33.18
C SER A 170 -4.73 6.79 -32.25
N GLU A 171 -4.87 6.50 -30.97
CA GLU A 171 -3.78 6.64 -30.01
C GLU A 171 -2.84 5.41 -30.06
N GLU A 172 -1.55 5.66 -30.25
CA GLU A 172 -0.54 4.60 -30.21
C GLU A 172 -0.28 4.17 -28.74
N MET A 173 -0.25 2.87 -28.44
CA MET A 173 0.24 2.41 -27.14
C MET A 173 1.77 2.33 -27.14
N ARG A 174 2.42 3.06 -26.24
CA ARG A 174 3.87 3.09 -26.09
C ARG A 174 4.33 2.59 -24.73
N GLY A 175 5.60 2.17 -24.68
CA GLY A 175 6.27 1.74 -23.45
C GLY A 175 5.87 0.33 -23.00
N GLY A 176 6.39 -0.05 -21.82
CA GLY A 176 6.08 -1.32 -21.18
C GLY A 176 4.86 -1.22 -20.27
N TRP A 177 3.93 -2.14 -20.45
CA TRP A 177 2.74 -2.30 -19.61
C TRP A 177 2.96 -3.46 -18.66
N LEU A 178 3.24 -3.14 -17.40
CA LEU A 178 3.65 -4.12 -16.39
C LEU A 178 2.71 -4.05 -15.19
N LEU A 179 2.54 -5.16 -14.48
CA LEU A 179 1.95 -5.12 -13.16
C LEU A 179 2.79 -4.20 -12.26
N ARG A 180 2.12 -3.26 -11.60
CA ARG A 180 2.71 -2.31 -10.66
C ARG A 180 2.26 -2.62 -9.25
N ALA A 181 2.77 -1.89 -8.27
CA ALA A 181 2.30 -2.03 -6.91
C ALA A 181 0.91 -1.39 -6.73
N VAL A 182 0.61 -0.33 -7.49
CA VAL A 182 -0.72 0.28 -7.59
C VAL A 182 -1.21 0.16 -9.04
N ASN A 183 -2.33 -0.54 -9.26
CA ASN A 183 -2.87 -0.79 -10.60
C ASN A 183 -4.29 -0.23 -10.74
N TYR A 184 -4.41 0.90 -11.43
CA TYR A 184 -5.66 1.57 -11.72
C TYR A 184 -6.52 0.80 -12.73
N HIS A 185 -7.85 0.91 -12.60
CA HIS A 185 -8.82 0.41 -13.57
C HIS A 185 -8.64 1.07 -14.94
N ASP A 186 -8.37 2.37 -14.94
CA ASP A 186 -7.88 3.12 -16.08
C ASP A 186 -6.38 3.38 -15.88
N PRO A 187 -5.50 2.56 -16.47
CA PRO A 187 -4.07 2.76 -16.37
C PRO A 187 -3.52 3.72 -17.44
N LEU A 188 -4.37 4.42 -18.20
CA LEU A 188 -3.93 5.23 -19.33
C LEU A 188 -3.45 6.62 -18.87
N LYS A 189 -2.33 7.04 -19.47
CA LYS A 189 -1.82 8.41 -19.43
C LYS A 189 -1.63 8.87 -20.86
N HIS A 190 -2.40 9.86 -21.25
CA HIS A 190 -2.50 10.37 -22.62
C HIS A 190 -1.47 11.46 -22.85
N TYR A 191 -0.90 11.44 -24.04
CA TYR A 191 0.04 12.45 -24.52
C TYR A 191 -0.39 12.94 -25.88
N GLN A 192 -0.29 14.26 -26.07
CA GLN A 192 -0.46 14.90 -27.36
C GLN A 192 0.70 15.85 -27.62
N HIS A 193 1.44 15.60 -28.69
CA HIS A 193 2.55 16.46 -29.11
C HIS A 193 2.70 16.43 -30.63
N CYS A 194 2.79 17.62 -31.23
CA CYS A 194 3.06 17.81 -32.65
C CYS A 194 2.21 16.96 -33.60
N GLY A 195 0.88 16.96 -33.38
CA GLY A 195 -0.08 16.22 -34.20
C GLY A 195 -0.06 14.70 -33.98
N ARG A 196 0.71 14.20 -33.01
CA ARG A 196 0.73 12.79 -32.59
C ARG A 196 0.04 12.65 -31.25
N GLN A 197 -0.65 11.52 -31.08
CA GLN A 197 -1.26 11.11 -29.83
C GLN A 197 -0.80 9.69 -29.47
N TRP A 198 -0.48 9.48 -28.20
CA TRP A 198 -0.11 8.17 -27.69
C TRP A 198 -0.48 8.05 -26.22
N VAL A 199 -0.59 6.80 -25.76
CA VAL A 199 -0.79 6.47 -24.36
C VAL A 199 0.40 5.70 -23.82
N GLU A 200 0.71 5.95 -22.55
CA GLU A 200 1.61 5.11 -21.75
C GLU A 200 0.89 4.66 -20.49
N GLN A 201 1.46 3.67 -19.81
CA GLN A 201 0.97 3.27 -18.50
C GLN A 201 1.18 4.42 -17.50
N TYR A 202 0.12 4.84 -16.83
CA TYR A 202 0.20 5.74 -15.69
C TYR A 202 1.03 5.11 -14.57
N LEU A 203 2.06 5.83 -14.13
CA LEU A 203 2.92 5.41 -13.04
C LEU A 203 2.48 6.13 -11.77
N SER A 204 1.89 5.38 -10.85
CA SER A 204 1.55 5.86 -9.50
C SER A 204 2.76 6.47 -8.81
N ALA A 205 2.54 7.57 -8.09
CA ALA A 205 3.54 8.18 -7.21
C ALA A 205 3.98 7.23 -6.09
N PHE A 206 3.16 6.23 -5.76
CA PHE A 206 3.43 5.27 -4.69
C PHE A 206 4.29 4.08 -5.11
N ASN A 207 4.55 3.87 -6.41
CA ASN A 207 5.23 2.66 -6.92
C ASN A 207 6.62 2.38 -6.32
N HIS A 208 7.32 3.41 -5.83
CA HIS A 208 8.62 3.28 -5.17
C HIS A 208 8.62 3.85 -3.76
N PHE A 209 7.43 4.07 -3.18
CA PHE A 209 7.31 4.65 -1.86
C PHE A 209 7.67 3.61 -0.80
N HIS A 210 8.69 3.95 -0.01
CA HIS A 210 9.11 3.21 1.16
C HIS A 210 9.16 4.18 2.34
N PHE A 211 8.60 3.74 3.45
CA PHE A 211 8.49 4.50 4.68
C PHE A 211 9.19 3.74 5.78
N ASN A 212 10.03 4.45 6.52
CA ASN A 212 10.64 3.96 7.75
C ASN A 212 10.55 5.08 8.77
N ASP A 213 9.99 4.79 9.93
CA ASP A 213 9.85 5.74 11.02
C ASP A 213 9.62 5.01 12.35
N VAL A 214 9.52 5.77 13.44
CA VAL A 214 9.30 5.25 14.78
C VAL A 214 8.12 5.97 15.43
N PHE A 215 7.19 5.23 16.02
CA PHE A 215 6.13 5.85 16.83
C PHE A 215 6.74 6.49 18.06
N GLU A 216 6.28 7.69 18.40
CA GLU A 216 6.63 8.28 19.69
C GLU A 216 6.09 7.40 20.84
N ARG A 217 6.81 7.39 21.97
CA ARG A 217 6.48 6.49 23.08
C ARG A 217 5.06 6.77 23.59
N GLY A 218 4.20 5.75 23.50
CA GLY A 218 2.81 5.83 23.93
C GLY A 218 1.86 6.47 22.92
N ASP A 219 2.38 6.89 21.76
CA ASP A 219 1.58 7.35 20.64
C ASP A 219 1.19 6.19 19.73
N ASN A 220 0.05 6.31 19.07
CA ASN A 220 -0.45 5.38 18.07
C ASN A 220 -0.50 6.00 16.68
N LEU A 221 -0.09 7.26 16.53
CA LEU A 221 -0.14 8.00 15.29
C LEU A 221 1.26 8.40 14.82
N ILE A 222 1.50 8.23 13.53
CA ILE A 222 2.54 8.97 12.83
C ILE A 222 1.82 9.84 11.80
N PHE A 223 2.05 11.15 11.84
CA PHE A 223 1.56 12.07 10.82
C PHE A 223 2.71 12.94 10.34
N THR A 224 3.07 12.80 9.06
CA THR A 224 4.27 13.44 8.50
C THR A 224 4.10 13.78 7.03
N GLN A 225 4.99 14.63 6.54
CA GLN A 225 5.13 14.95 5.12
C GLN A 225 6.55 14.64 4.68
N ARG A 226 6.69 13.96 3.54
CA ARG A 226 8.00 13.65 2.94
C ARG A 226 8.04 14.09 1.49
N GLY A 227 9.18 14.67 1.12
CA GLY A 227 9.57 14.80 -0.28
C GLY A 227 9.77 13.41 -0.90
N PHE A 228 9.43 13.29 -2.18
CA PHE A 228 9.57 12.05 -2.93
C PHE A 228 9.93 12.31 -4.40
N GLY A 229 10.69 11.39 -4.99
CA GLY A 229 11.21 11.45 -6.36
C GLY A 229 12.69 11.81 -6.44
N PRO A 230 13.30 11.84 -7.64
CA PRO A 230 14.74 12.06 -7.83
C PRO A 230 15.29 13.38 -7.24
N ARG A 231 14.41 14.31 -6.86
CA ARG A 231 14.73 15.63 -6.28
C ARG A 231 13.68 16.10 -5.26
N ASP A 232 12.96 15.19 -4.61
CA ASP A 232 11.88 15.53 -3.68
C ASP A 232 10.81 16.45 -4.30
N GLU A 233 10.61 16.31 -5.60
CA GLU A 233 9.74 17.18 -6.40
C GLU A 233 8.25 16.93 -6.16
N ASN A 234 7.90 15.77 -5.60
CA ASN A 234 6.55 15.46 -5.14
C ASN A 234 6.51 15.48 -3.61
N ASN A 235 5.39 15.93 -3.06
CA ASN A 235 5.14 15.85 -1.62
C ASN A 235 4.13 14.75 -1.32
N ILE A 236 4.45 13.90 -0.35
CA ILE A 236 3.55 12.87 0.15
C ILE A 236 3.25 13.16 1.62
N VAL A 237 1.97 13.33 1.94
CA VAL A 237 1.49 13.34 3.32
C VAL A 237 1.15 11.90 3.70
N CYS A 238 1.65 11.47 4.86
CA CYS A 238 1.53 10.12 5.38
C CYS A 238 0.94 10.15 6.78
N GLU A 239 -0.13 9.38 6.97
CA GLU A 239 -0.75 9.10 8.25
C GLU A 239 -0.66 7.59 8.49
N ILE A 240 -0.11 7.16 9.62
CA ILE A 240 -0.12 5.76 10.07
C ILE A 240 -0.73 5.69 11.45
N LEU A 241 -1.85 4.97 11.59
CA LEU A 241 -2.54 4.74 12.86
C LEU A 241 -2.44 3.28 13.28
N ARG A 242 -1.97 3.04 14.52
CA ARG A 242 -2.12 1.77 15.23
C ARG A 242 -3.49 1.70 15.90
N SER A 243 -4.20 0.61 15.69
CA SER A 243 -5.54 0.42 16.24
C SER A 243 -5.82 -1.04 16.60
N SER A 244 -6.85 -1.28 17.40
CA SER A 244 -7.39 -2.62 17.69
C SER A 244 -8.54 -3.02 16.77
N SER A 245 -8.80 -2.24 15.72
CA SER A 245 -9.94 -2.40 14.80
C SER A 245 -9.44 -2.81 13.42
N PRO A 246 -10.07 -3.78 12.76
CA PRO A 246 -9.76 -4.10 11.37
C PRO A 246 -10.28 -3.03 10.39
N LEU A 247 -11.18 -2.14 10.84
CA LEU A 247 -11.77 -1.11 9.99
C LEU A 247 -10.85 0.10 9.91
N HIS A 248 -10.41 0.41 8.69
CA HIS A 248 -9.61 1.60 8.42
C HIS A 248 -10.44 2.86 8.71
N PRO A 249 -10.00 3.74 9.63
CA PRO A 249 -10.83 4.82 10.18
C PRO A 249 -11.29 5.82 9.12
N ASN A 250 -10.44 6.04 8.12
CA ASN A 250 -10.70 7.03 7.09
C ASN A 250 -11.25 6.43 5.78
N TRP A 251 -11.48 5.12 5.64
CA TRP A 251 -11.58 4.39 4.34
C TRP A 251 -12.44 4.97 3.20
N GLU A 252 -13.42 5.84 3.48
CA GLU A 252 -14.26 6.56 2.49
C GLU A 252 -13.90 8.04 2.29
N ARG A 253 -13.01 8.61 3.12
CA ARG A 253 -12.67 10.04 3.09
C ARG A 253 -11.72 10.36 1.94
N GLN A 254 -12.28 10.47 0.73
CA GLN A 254 -11.67 11.19 -0.39
C GLN A 254 -11.47 12.69 -0.08
N THR A 255 -12.06 13.17 1.02
CA THR A 255 -12.01 14.54 1.51
C THR A 255 -10.86 14.74 2.50
N PHE A 256 -9.68 15.07 1.98
CA PHE A 256 -8.98 16.25 2.52
C PHE A 256 -9.23 17.40 1.56
N SER A 257 -10.47 17.89 1.61
CA SER A 257 -10.85 19.19 1.07
C SER A 257 -10.27 20.27 1.97
N GLY A 258 -9.29 21.00 1.44
CA GLY A 258 -8.87 22.32 1.91
C GLY A 258 -8.34 22.41 3.35
N LEU A 259 -7.03 22.26 3.50
CA LEU A 259 -6.22 23.09 4.41
C LEU A 259 -5.01 23.60 3.62
#